data_AF-A0A923E0S4-F1
#
_entry.id   AF-A0A923E0S4-F1
#
_cell.length_a   1.000
_cell.length_b   1.000
_cell.length_c   1.000
_cell.angle_alpha   90.00
_cell.angle_beta   90.00
_cell.angle_gamma   90.00
#
_symmetry.space_group_name_H-M   'P 1'
#
loop_
_entity.id
_entity.type
_entity.pdbx_description
1 polymer ?
#
loop_
_entity_poly.entity_id
_entity_poly.type
_entity_poly.pdbx_seq_one_letter_code
_entity_poly.pdbx_strand_id
1 'polypeptide(L)'
;MKIKGVILFIALFGILLGCISEQKTEVEQITYQSKIFTEKSLIDYVNKNPELNSEDSVKYAEALDKFQREIKGLSNNIDFLVDFPLQATNIRDTVMGTQNFKIATFETYTDALRDKNSLLNRMELRINGIFQFDYEAKGLVLGGKYYLKALIYKQGKRKDVNYYKKSDGSIYVLGVYPMQIKKLKPVLSNNKIAVLN
;
A
#
# COMPACT_ATOMS: atom_id res chain seq x y z
N MET A 1 -52.94 -46.28 48.58
CA MET A 1 -53.22 -45.18 47.62
C MET A 1 -52.78 -45.63 46.24
N LYS A 2 -53.66 -45.53 45.25
CA LYS A 2 -53.49 -45.96 43.84
C LYS A 2 -52.78 -44.89 43.00
N ILE A 3 -52.41 -45.29 41.78
CA ILE A 3 -52.09 -44.55 40.52
C ILE A 3 -50.61 -44.76 40.13
N LYS A 4 -50.25 -45.76 39.30
CA LYS A 4 -50.39 -45.92 37.82
C LYS A 4 -49.94 -44.71 37.00
N GLY A 5 -48.88 -44.87 36.21
CA GLY A 5 -48.46 -43.91 35.18
C GLY A 5 -47.25 -44.36 34.38
N VAL A 6 -47.49 -45.21 33.37
CA VAL A 6 -46.59 -45.47 32.24
C VAL A 6 -46.56 -44.21 31.35
N ILE A 7 -45.42 -43.83 30.78
CA ILE A 7 -45.27 -43.41 29.36
C ILE A 7 -43.78 -43.46 28.97
N LEU A 8 -43.53 -44.33 28.00
CA LEU A 8 -42.37 -44.39 27.12
C LEU A 8 -42.54 -43.32 26.03
N PHE A 9 -41.50 -42.54 25.71
CA PHE A 9 -41.43 -41.85 24.43
C PHE A 9 -40.06 -42.08 23.77
N ILE A 10 -40.16 -42.66 22.58
CA ILE A 10 -39.12 -43.02 21.61
C ILE A 10 -38.82 -41.77 20.75
N ALA A 11 -37.70 -41.83 20.01
CA ALA A 11 -37.42 -41.11 18.75
C ALA A 11 -36.75 -39.73 18.88
N LEU A 12 -35.87 -39.29 17.98
CA LEU A 12 -35.16 -39.86 16.82
C LEU A 12 -34.09 -38.80 16.47
N PHE A 13 -32.99 -39.23 15.87
CA PHE A 13 -32.26 -38.55 14.78
C PHE A 13 -32.17 -37.00 14.75
N GLY A 14 -30.92 -36.54 14.85
CA GLY A 14 -30.49 -35.24 14.34
C GLY A 14 -29.02 -35.31 13.91
N ILE A 15 -28.73 -36.11 12.88
CA ILE A 15 -27.49 -35.99 12.10
C ILE A 15 -27.55 -34.60 11.45
N LEU A 16 -26.93 -33.60 12.07
CA LEU A 16 -26.58 -32.36 11.38
C LEU A 16 -25.22 -32.57 10.72
N LEU A 17 -25.27 -33.25 9.58
CA LEU A 17 -24.33 -33.04 8.49
C LEU A 17 -24.40 -31.58 8.05
N GLY A 18 -23.23 -30.99 7.84
CA GLY A 18 -23.00 -30.17 6.66
C GLY A 18 -23.78 -28.86 6.59
N CYS A 19 -23.26 -27.86 7.29
CA CYS A 19 -23.05 -26.54 6.69
C CYS A 19 -21.77 -25.99 7.31
N ILE A 20 -20.62 -26.42 6.77
CA ILE A 20 -19.48 -25.51 6.71
C ILE A 20 -20.00 -24.38 5.84
N SER A 21 -20.55 -23.35 6.48
CA SER A 21 -20.76 -22.10 5.81
C SER A 21 -19.39 -21.70 5.30
N GLU A 22 -19.23 -21.62 3.99
CA GLU A 22 -18.27 -20.69 3.42
C GLU A 22 -18.67 -19.34 4.03
N GLN A 23 -18.02 -18.97 5.13
CA GLN A 23 -17.96 -17.58 5.56
C GLN A 23 -17.33 -16.88 4.38
N LYS A 24 -18.16 -16.35 3.48
CA LYS A 24 -17.78 -15.29 2.57
C LYS A 24 -17.24 -14.21 3.48
N THR A 25 -15.91 -14.14 3.60
CA THR A 25 -15.23 -13.00 4.19
C THR A 25 -15.74 -11.80 3.40
N GLU A 26 -16.66 -11.06 4.00
CA GLU A 26 -17.22 -9.86 3.39
C GLU A 26 -16.06 -8.86 3.37
N VAL A 27 -15.38 -8.77 2.22
CA VAL A 27 -14.30 -7.80 2.04
C VAL A 27 -14.98 -6.45 1.98
N GLU A 28 -14.82 -5.66 3.05
CA GLU A 28 -15.35 -4.32 3.16
C GLU A 28 -14.90 -3.50 1.94
N GLN A 29 -15.87 -3.07 1.11
CA GLN A 29 -15.56 -2.27 -0.08
C GLN A 29 -15.07 -0.89 0.35
N ILE A 30 -13.91 -0.51 -0.15
CA ILE A 30 -13.34 0.81 0.12
C ILE A 30 -14.06 1.83 -0.77
N THR A 31 -14.90 2.68 -0.18
CA THR A 31 -15.67 3.70 -0.89
C THR A 31 -14.94 5.05 -1.02
N TYR A 32 -13.77 5.18 -0.40
CA TYR A 32 -12.95 6.38 -0.41
C TYR A 32 -12.56 6.82 -1.83
N GLN A 33 -12.80 8.09 -2.15
CA GLN A 33 -12.50 8.68 -3.45
C GLN A 33 -11.20 9.48 -3.39
N SER A 34 -10.07 8.83 -3.67
CA SER A 34 -8.78 9.51 -3.74
C SER A 34 -8.65 10.37 -5.00
N LYS A 35 -7.99 11.52 -4.86
CA LYS A 35 -7.52 12.34 -5.97
C LYS A 35 -6.15 11.91 -6.49
N ILE A 36 -5.43 11.07 -5.73
CA ILE A 36 -4.10 10.58 -6.10
C ILE A 36 -4.28 9.35 -6.98
N PHE A 37 -3.76 9.40 -8.20
CA PHE A 37 -3.90 8.34 -9.20
C PHE A 37 -3.58 6.95 -8.64
N THR A 38 -2.39 6.79 -8.05
CA THR A 38 -1.92 5.49 -7.55
C THR A 38 -2.77 4.93 -6.43
N GLU A 39 -3.25 5.79 -5.53
CA GLU A 39 -4.15 5.36 -4.47
C GLU A 39 -5.52 4.96 -5.03
N LYS A 40 -6.07 5.77 -5.95
CA LYS A 40 -7.34 5.45 -6.62
C LYS A 40 -7.26 4.12 -7.36
N SER A 41 -6.20 3.91 -8.16
CA SER A 41 -5.99 2.66 -8.89
C SER A 41 -5.86 1.45 -7.95
N LEU A 42 -5.18 1.63 -6.80
CA LEU A 42 -5.07 0.56 -5.80
C LEU A 42 -6.43 0.24 -5.16
N ILE A 43 -7.22 1.26 -4.80
CA ILE A 43 -8.58 1.09 -4.27
C ILE A 43 -9.45 0.33 -5.27
N ASP A 44 -9.44 0.76 -6.54
CA ASP A 44 -10.20 0.11 -7.61
C ASP A 44 -9.76 -1.35 -7.81
N TYR A 45 -8.46 -1.64 -7.72
CA TYR A 45 -7.95 -3.00 -7.82
C TYR A 45 -8.41 -3.87 -6.64
N VAL A 46 -8.21 -3.41 -5.41
CA VAL A 46 -8.53 -4.19 -4.19
C VAL A 46 -10.03 -4.50 -4.13
N ASN A 47 -10.89 -3.54 -4.47
CA ASN A 47 -12.33 -3.74 -4.50
C ASN A 47 -12.78 -4.78 -5.55
N LYS A 48 -12.03 -4.92 -6.65
CA LYS A 48 -12.33 -5.88 -7.73
C LYS A 48 -11.71 -7.25 -7.51
N ASN A 49 -10.71 -7.37 -6.64
CA ASN A 49 -9.93 -8.60 -6.44
C ASN A 49 -9.95 -9.01 -4.94
N PRO A 50 -11.12 -9.38 -4.39
CA PRO A 50 -11.23 -9.79 -2.99
C PRO A 50 -10.37 -11.01 -2.64
N GLU A 51 -10.00 -11.83 -3.64
CA GLU A 51 -9.12 -12.99 -3.50
C GLU A 51 -7.72 -12.65 -2.97
N LEU A 52 -7.29 -11.38 -3.06
CA LEU A 52 -6.04 -10.94 -2.42
C LEU A 52 -6.09 -11.14 -0.90
N ASN A 53 -7.30 -11.21 -0.32
CA ASN A 53 -7.53 -11.52 1.09
C ASN A 53 -7.83 -13.01 1.34
N SER A 54 -7.64 -13.91 0.37
CA SER A 54 -7.93 -15.33 0.55
C SER A 54 -7.00 -15.97 1.59
N GLU A 55 -7.54 -16.87 2.42
CA GLU A 55 -6.76 -17.72 3.33
C GLU A 55 -6.23 -18.98 2.63
N ASP A 56 -6.74 -19.28 1.43
CA ASP A 56 -6.22 -20.37 0.58
C ASP A 56 -4.89 -19.95 -0.04
N SER A 57 -3.82 -20.67 0.29
CA SER A 57 -2.45 -20.34 -0.14
C SER A 57 -2.26 -20.33 -1.66
N VAL A 58 -2.98 -21.17 -2.41
CA VAL A 58 -2.87 -21.24 -3.87
C VAL A 58 -3.59 -20.06 -4.50
N LYS A 59 -4.83 -19.79 -4.07
CA LYS A 59 -5.60 -18.62 -4.54
C LYS A 59 -4.90 -17.32 -4.19
N TYR A 60 -4.33 -17.23 -2.99
CA TYR A 60 -3.53 -16.09 -2.55
C TYR A 60 -2.30 -15.89 -3.42
N ALA A 61 -1.54 -16.95 -3.72
CA ALA A 61 -0.35 -16.85 -4.57
C ALA A 61 -0.69 -16.37 -5.99
N GLU A 62 -1.79 -16.86 -6.56
CA GLU A 62 -2.29 -16.41 -7.87
C GLU A 62 -2.75 -14.94 -7.82
N ALA A 63 -3.48 -14.55 -6.78
CA ALA A 63 -3.91 -13.16 -6.56
C ALA A 63 -2.71 -12.22 -6.41
N LEU A 64 -1.68 -12.63 -5.67
CA LEU A 64 -0.45 -11.87 -5.47
C LEU A 64 0.32 -11.69 -6.79
N ASP A 65 0.43 -12.73 -7.62
CA ASP A 65 1.06 -12.63 -8.94
C ASP A 65 0.29 -11.70 -9.89
N LYS A 66 -1.05 -11.67 -9.81
CA LYS A 66 -1.86 -10.66 -10.50
C LYS A 66 -1.59 -9.26 -9.96
N PHE A 67 -1.53 -9.09 -8.64
CA PHE A 67 -1.27 -7.81 -7.99
C PHE A 67 0.11 -7.26 -8.40
N GLN A 68 1.15 -8.10 -8.41
CA GLN A 68 2.49 -7.74 -8.87
C GLN A 68 2.50 -7.25 -10.32
N ARG A 69 1.73 -7.90 -11.20
CA ARG A 69 1.56 -7.48 -12.60
C ARG A 69 0.82 -6.15 -12.72
N GLU A 70 -0.22 -5.95 -11.92
CA GLU A 70 -0.97 -4.69 -11.88
C GLU A 70 -0.08 -3.53 -11.43
N ILE A 71 0.59 -3.65 -10.28
CA ILE A 71 1.48 -2.59 -9.77
C ILE A 71 2.62 -2.31 -10.75
N LYS A 72 3.16 -3.33 -11.42
CA LYS A 72 4.12 -3.11 -12.51
C LYS A 72 3.51 -2.24 -13.62
N GLY A 73 2.29 -2.55 -14.06
CA GLY A 73 1.55 -1.74 -15.03
C GLY A 73 1.39 -0.29 -14.57
N LEU A 74 0.87 -0.09 -13.36
CA LEU A 74 0.68 1.22 -12.74
C LEU A 74 1.99 2.01 -12.66
N SER A 75 3.10 1.35 -12.29
CA SER A 75 4.40 2.01 -12.18
C SER A 75 5.00 2.49 -13.50
N ASN A 76 4.47 2.06 -14.65
CA ASN A 76 4.86 2.59 -15.95
C ASN A 76 3.99 3.78 -16.38
N ASN A 77 2.94 4.12 -15.61
CA ASN A 77 2.11 5.28 -15.87
C ASN A 77 2.84 6.57 -15.46
N ILE A 78 2.73 7.61 -16.28
CA ILE A 78 3.32 8.94 -16.01
C ILE A 78 2.78 9.58 -14.72
N ASP A 79 1.56 9.21 -14.32
CA ASP A 79 0.86 9.74 -13.15
C ASP A 79 1.18 8.96 -11.86
N PHE A 80 2.05 7.94 -11.92
CA PHE A 80 2.34 7.05 -10.78
C PHE A 80 2.80 7.78 -9.50
N LEU A 81 3.51 8.90 -9.64
CA LEU A 81 3.94 9.74 -8.50
C LEU A 81 3.22 11.08 -8.41
N VAL A 82 2.29 11.38 -9.31
CA VAL A 82 1.59 12.67 -9.32
C VAL A 82 0.78 12.82 -8.05
N ASP A 83 1.06 13.89 -7.32
CA ASP A 83 0.48 14.21 -6.01
C ASP A 83 0.65 13.12 -4.94
N PHE A 84 1.52 12.15 -5.16
CA PHE A 84 1.82 11.09 -4.20
C PHE A 84 2.84 11.61 -3.16
N PRO A 85 2.47 11.77 -1.88
CA PRO A 85 3.36 12.35 -0.90
C PRO A 85 4.37 11.33 -0.38
N LEU A 86 5.65 11.69 -0.39
CA LEU A 86 6.76 10.87 0.14
C LEU A 86 7.62 11.67 1.10
N GLN A 87 8.30 10.99 2.02
CA GLN A 87 9.24 11.59 2.98
C GLN A 87 10.66 11.19 2.62
N ALA A 88 11.59 12.16 2.61
CA ALA A 88 13.01 11.87 2.47
C ALA A 88 13.54 11.21 3.75
N THR A 89 13.95 9.94 3.69
CA THR A 89 14.45 9.16 4.84
C THR A 89 15.95 8.93 4.81
N ASN A 90 16.60 9.16 3.67
CA ASN A 90 18.05 9.15 3.53
C ASN A 90 18.48 10.17 2.48
N ILE A 91 19.62 10.82 2.68
CA ILE A 91 20.29 11.67 1.68
C ILE A 91 21.78 11.36 1.74
N ARG A 92 22.38 11.15 0.57
CA ARG A 92 23.82 10.92 0.44
C ARG A 92 24.35 11.52 -0.84
N ASP A 93 25.60 11.95 -0.79
CA ASP A 93 26.38 12.27 -1.97
C ASP A 93 27.09 11.00 -2.47
N THR A 94 27.20 10.85 -3.78
CA THR A 94 27.90 9.74 -4.41
C THR A 94 28.65 10.22 -5.63
N VAL A 95 29.68 9.47 -6.02
CA VAL A 95 30.42 9.70 -7.25
C VAL A 95 30.24 8.49 -8.16
N MET A 96 29.95 8.72 -9.44
CA MET A 96 29.93 7.66 -10.45
C MET A 96 30.79 8.10 -11.62
N GLY A 97 31.94 7.44 -11.80
CA GLY A 97 33.01 7.93 -12.67
C GLY A 97 33.60 9.21 -12.12
N THR A 98 33.47 10.32 -12.85
CA THR A 98 33.93 11.66 -12.46
C THR A 98 32.79 12.61 -12.06
N GLN A 99 31.53 12.16 -12.18
CA GLN A 99 30.37 12.99 -11.91
C GLN A 99 29.85 12.77 -10.48
N ASN A 100 29.62 13.87 -9.79
CA ASN A 100 28.95 13.88 -8.49
C ASN A 100 27.44 13.79 -8.68
N PHE A 101 26.79 12.96 -7.87
CA PHE A 101 25.35 12.82 -7.82
C PHE A 101 24.90 12.92 -6.37
N LYS A 102 23.71 13.49 -6.17
CA LYS A 102 23.00 13.35 -4.91
C LYS A 102 21.95 12.25 -5.06
N ILE A 103 21.92 11.33 -4.09
CA ILE A 103 20.90 10.31 -3.99
C ILE A 103 20.09 10.55 -2.73
N ALA A 104 18.77 10.49 -2.84
CA ALA A 104 17.89 10.48 -1.69
C ALA A 104 16.90 9.33 -1.77
N THR A 105 16.64 8.71 -0.62
CA THR A 105 15.58 7.72 -0.47
C THR A 105 14.33 8.43 0.00
N PHE A 106 13.23 8.23 -0.72
CA PHE A 106 11.92 8.75 -0.38
C PHE A 106 10.97 7.59 -0.10
N GLU A 107 10.27 7.62 1.01
CA GLU A 107 9.37 6.56 1.45
C GLU A 107 7.98 7.09 1.77
N THR A 108 6.97 6.22 1.67
CA THR A 108 5.65 6.51 2.25
C THR A 108 5.78 6.73 3.75
N TYR A 109 4.87 7.54 4.29
CA TYR A 109 4.80 7.84 5.71
C TYR A 109 3.35 7.84 6.18
N THR A 110 3.18 7.43 7.44
CA THR A 110 1.90 7.51 8.13
C THR A 110 1.63 8.96 8.55
N ASP A 111 0.41 9.41 8.34
CA ASP A 111 -0.06 10.71 8.76
C ASP A 111 -1.37 10.55 9.54
N ALA A 112 -1.34 10.93 10.82
CA ALA A 112 -2.49 10.80 11.72
C ALA A 112 -3.65 11.73 11.35
N LEU A 113 -3.40 12.80 10.58
CA LEU A 113 -4.42 13.72 10.09
C LEU A 113 -5.08 13.23 8.79
N ARG A 114 -4.57 12.15 8.20
CA ARG A 114 -5.10 11.57 6.97
C ARG A 114 -6.42 10.87 7.25
N ASP A 115 -7.33 10.92 6.27
CA ASP A 115 -8.58 10.16 6.33
C ASP A 115 -8.29 8.69 6.61
N LYS A 116 -8.96 8.11 7.61
CA LYS A 116 -8.76 6.72 8.02
C LYS A 116 -9.06 5.71 6.90
N ASN A 117 -9.87 6.10 5.92
CA ASN A 117 -10.23 5.27 4.78
C ASN A 117 -9.20 5.38 3.63
N SER A 118 -8.28 6.34 3.68
CA SER A 118 -7.17 6.44 2.74
C SER A 118 -6.24 5.22 2.87
N LEU A 119 -5.79 4.70 1.73
CA LEU A 119 -4.78 3.64 1.67
C LEU A 119 -3.36 4.18 1.83
N LEU A 120 -3.09 5.48 1.73
CA LEU A 120 -1.71 5.99 1.80
C LEU A 120 -1.02 5.66 3.13
N ASN A 121 -1.77 5.52 4.24
CA ASN A 121 -1.22 5.07 5.53
C ASN A 121 -0.83 3.58 5.54
N ARG A 122 -1.29 2.83 4.54
CA ARG A 122 -1.12 1.37 4.39
C ARG A 122 -0.38 1.00 3.10
N MET A 123 0.13 1.99 2.37
CA MET A 123 0.93 1.80 1.17
C MET A 123 2.40 1.91 1.53
N GLU A 124 3.21 0.97 1.03
CA GLU A 124 4.67 0.99 1.17
C GLU A 124 5.30 1.20 -0.21
N LEU A 125 5.89 2.37 -0.41
CA LEU A 125 6.58 2.72 -1.65
C LEU A 125 7.91 3.37 -1.31
N ARG A 126 8.99 2.90 -1.96
CA ARG A 126 10.32 3.50 -1.83
C ARG A 126 10.82 3.98 -3.18
N ILE A 127 11.23 5.24 -3.25
CA ILE A 127 11.89 5.83 -4.42
C ILE A 127 13.34 6.14 -4.05
N ASN A 128 14.28 5.50 -4.75
CA ASN A 128 15.69 5.88 -4.72
C ASN A 128 15.90 6.95 -5.79
N GLY A 129 15.71 8.19 -5.39
CA GLY A 129 15.80 9.36 -6.25
C GLY A 129 17.23 9.76 -6.54
N ILE A 130 17.57 9.86 -7.82
CA ILE A 130 18.88 10.30 -8.31
C ILE A 130 18.71 11.71 -8.86
N PHE A 131 19.46 12.66 -8.31
CA PHE A 131 19.57 14.03 -8.80
C PHE A 131 20.81 14.11 -9.69
N GLN A 132 20.61 14.47 -10.96
CA GLN A 132 21.70 14.61 -11.93
C GLN A 132 22.41 15.96 -11.76
N PHE A 133 21.67 16.98 -11.31
CA PHE A 133 22.18 18.32 -11.09
C PHE A 133 21.81 18.85 -9.71
N ASP A 134 22.70 19.64 -9.11
CA ASP A 134 22.51 20.17 -7.75
C ASP A 134 21.23 21.02 -7.60
N TYR A 135 20.85 21.74 -8.65
CA TYR A 135 19.64 22.56 -8.62
C TYR A 135 18.35 21.72 -8.52
N GLU A 136 18.36 20.45 -8.98
CA GLU A 136 17.22 19.54 -8.88
C GLU A 136 16.96 19.15 -7.41
N ALA A 137 18.02 19.14 -6.59
CA ALA A 137 17.97 18.83 -5.16
C ALA A 137 17.74 20.06 -4.27
N LYS A 138 17.52 21.25 -4.84
CA LYS A 138 17.35 22.48 -4.06
C LYS A 138 16.15 22.36 -3.11
N GLY A 139 16.38 22.54 -1.82
CA GLY A 139 15.35 22.46 -0.76
C GLY A 139 15.08 21.03 -0.25
N LEU A 140 15.85 20.05 -0.69
CA LEU A 140 15.86 18.70 -0.13
C LEU A 140 16.48 18.74 1.29
N VAL A 141 15.74 18.21 2.26
CA VAL A 141 16.14 18.11 3.67
C VAL A 141 15.70 16.74 4.19
N LEU A 142 16.54 16.13 5.03
CA LEU A 142 16.23 14.86 5.68
C LEU A 142 14.98 15.00 6.53
N GLY A 143 14.05 14.05 6.43
CA GLY A 143 12.75 14.08 7.09
C GLY A 143 11.71 14.98 6.40
N GLY A 144 12.10 15.76 5.39
CA GLY A 144 11.19 16.59 4.62
C GLY A 144 10.20 15.77 3.80
N LYS A 145 8.99 16.30 3.60
CA LYS A 145 7.92 15.67 2.83
C LYS A 145 7.76 16.36 1.48
N TYR A 146 7.62 15.59 0.40
CA TYR A 146 7.68 16.09 -0.97
C TYR A 146 6.69 15.37 -1.90
N TYR A 147 6.21 16.12 -2.89
CA TYR A 147 5.71 15.58 -4.15
C TYR A 147 6.88 15.56 -5.15
N LEU A 148 7.03 14.47 -5.88
CA LEU A 148 8.16 14.26 -6.79
C LEU A 148 7.69 14.32 -8.25
N LYS A 149 8.43 15.05 -9.09
CA LYS A 149 8.41 14.85 -10.54
C LYS A 149 9.65 14.04 -10.91
N ALA A 150 9.44 12.80 -11.34
CA ALA A 150 10.52 11.86 -11.62
C ALA A 150 10.33 11.17 -12.97
N LEU A 151 11.44 10.70 -13.54
CA LEU A 151 11.43 9.83 -14.71
C LEU A 151 11.72 8.40 -14.26
N ILE A 152 10.82 7.51 -14.63
CA ILE A 152 10.89 6.08 -14.32
C ILE A 152 11.69 5.39 -15.42
N TYR A 153 12.73 4.65 -15.03
CA TYR A 153 13.37 3.70 -15.94
C TYR A 153 12.43 2.52 -16.18
N LYS A 154 12.39 1.94 -17.39
CA LYS A 154 11.49 0.79 -17.69
C LYS A 154 11.64 -0.31 -16.64
N GLN A 155 10.51 -0.78 -16.11
CA GLN A 155 10.50 -1.73 -15.00
C GLN A 155 10.41 -3.19 -15.46
N GLY A 156 11.22 -4.05 -14.81
CA GLY A 156 11.25 -5.50 -15.01
C GLY A 156 10.16 -6.25 -14.23
N LYS A 157 10.39 -7.53 -13.91
CA LYS A 157 9.53 -8.28 -12.97
C LYS A 157 9.68 -7.69 -11.56
N ARG A 158 8.61 -7.72 -10.76
CA ARG A 158 8.49 -6.98 -9.50
C ARG A 158 8.21 -7.91 -8.32
N LYS A 159 9.24 -8.66 -7.91
CA LYS A 159 9.18 -9.55 -6.74
C LYS A 159 9.15 -8.80 -5.40
N ASP A 160 9.54 -7.52 -5.44
CA ASP A 160 9.51 -6.58 -4.32
C ASP A 160 8.12 -5.94 -4.09
N VAL A 161 7.17 -6.17 -5.02
CA VAL A 161 5.76 -5.86 -4.79
C VAL A 161 5.15 -7.00 -4.00
N ASN A 162 4.46 -6.64 -2.91
CA ASN A 162 3.92 -7.61 -1.98
C ASN A 162 2.65 -7.10 -1.30
N TYR A 163 1.94 -7.99 -0.64
CA TYR A 163 0.78 -7.69 0.18
C TYR A 163 0.88 -8.53 1.44
N TYR A 164 0.43 -7.98 2.57
CA TYR A 164 0.30 -8.77 3.79
C TYR A 164 -0.74 -8.16 4.73
N LYS A 165 -1.36 -8.99 5.56
CA LYS A 165 -2.39 -8.57 6.52
C LYS A 165 -1.75 -8.18 7.85
N LYS A 166 -2.18 -7.06 8.44
CA LYS A 166 -1.97 -6.71 9.85
C LYS A 166 -3.32 -6.60 10.55
N SER A 167 -3.29 -6.56 11.89
CA SER A 167 -4.49 -6.41 12.73
C SER A 167 -5.25 -5.11 12.49
N ASP A 168 -4.56 -4.06 12.08
CA ASP A 168 -5.08 -2.72 11.76
C ASP A 168 -5.41 -2.53 10.26
N GLY A 169 -5.27 -3.60 9.47
CA GLY A 169 -5.60 -3.64 8.06
C GLY A 169 -4.48 -4.19 7.18
N SER A 170 -4.81 -4.41 5.91
CA SER A 170 -3.86 -4.88 4.91
C SER A 170 -2.82 -3.82 4.55
N ILE A 171 -1.57 -4.23 4.36
CA ILE A 171 -0.48 -3.42 3.85
C ILE A 171 -0.18 -3.77 2.40
N TYR A 172 -0.01 -2.75 1.58
CA TYR A 172 0.21 -2.85 0.14
C TYR A 172 1.62 -2.35 -0.20
N VAL A 173 2.54 -3.28 -0.44
CA VAL A 173 3.91 -2.98 -0.82
C VAL A 173 3.98 -2.79 -2.33
N LEU A 174 4.17 -1.54 -2.76
CA LEU A 174 4.25 -1.14 -4.16
C LEU A 174 5.67 -1.25 -4.73
N GLY A 175 6.63 -1.57 -3.86
CA GLY A 175 8.01 -1.89 -4.17
C GLY A 175 8.98 -0.70 -4.15
N VAL A 176 10.16 -0.92 -4.72
CA VAL A 176 11.31 -0.02 -4.68
C VAL A 176 11.72 0.39 -6.09
N TYR A 177 11.89 1.70 -6.32
CA TYR A 177 12.16 2.23 -7.66
C TYR A 177 13.36 3.18 -7.67
N PRO A 178 14.41 2.89 -8.47
CA PRO A 178 15.37 3.92 -8.85
C PRO A 178 14.71 4.85 -9.87
N MET A 179 14.75 6.17 -9.62
CA MET A 179 14.16 7.15 -10.52
C MET A 179 15.04 8.40 -10.60
N GLN A 180 15.07 9.03 -11.77
CA GLN A 180 15.71 10.35 -11.89
C GLN A 180 14.73 11.43 -11.43
N ILE A 181 15.10 12.20 -10.41
CA ILE A 181 14.26 13.28 -9.88
C ILE A 181 14.56 14.57 -10.64
N LYS A 182 13.52 15.14 -11.26
CA LYS A 182 13.60 16.39 -12.01
C LYS A 182 13.15 17.60 -11.21
N LYS A 183 12.25 17.37 -10.25
CA LYS A 183 11.73 18.41 -9.36
C LYS A 183 11.19 17.78 -8.09
N LEU A 184 11.39 18.45 -6.96
CA LEU A 184 10.69 18.21 -5.70
C LEU A 184 9.85 19.44 -5.36
N LYS A 185 8.63 19.21 -4.84
CA LYS A 185 7.74 20.26 -4.32
C LYS A 185 7.44 19.91 -2.86
N PRO A 186 7.79 20.75 -1.88
CA PRO A 186 7.46 20.48 -0.49
C PRO A 186 5.96 20.28 -0.27
N VAL A 187 5.60 19.31 0.55
CA VAL A 187 4.24 19.19 1.10
C VAL A 187 4.12 20.26 2.18
N LEU A 188 3.27 21.26 1.95
CA LEU A 188 3.03 22.31 2.94
C LEU A 188 2.34 21.70 4.15
N SER A 189 3.06 21.68 5.27
CA SER A 189 2.51 21.33 6.57
C SER A 189 1.95 22.62 7.20
N ASN A 190 0.67 22.62 7.55
CA ASN A 190 0.06 23.72 8.34
C ASN A 190 0.56 23.74 9.80
N ASN A 191 1.35 22.76 10.22
CA ASN A 191 2.04 22.83 11.51
C ASN A 191 3.16 23.84 11.37
N LYS A 192 2.92 25.05 11.88
CA LYS A 192 3.98 25.96 12.32
C LYS A 192 4.95 25.10 13.13
N ILE A 193 6.15 24.93 12.60
CA ILE A 193 7.27 24.36 13.33
C ILE A 193 7.33 25.20 14.60
N ALA A 194 7.03 24.59 15.75
CA ALA A 194 7.29 25.23 17.03
C ALA A 194 8.80 25.44 17.07
N VAL A 195 9.23 26.67 16.77
CA VAL A 195 10.60 27.09 16.99
C VAL A 195 10.73 27.19 18.50
N LEU A 196 11.51 26.28 19.09
CA LEU A 196 12.00 26.47 20.45
C LEU A 196 12.92 27.69 20.39
N ASN A 197 12.50 28.78 21.04
CA ASN A 197 13.38 29.90 21.38
C ASN A 197 14.39 29.47 22.43
#